data_AF-A0A2D7H9B3-F1
#
_entry.id   AF-A0A2D7H9B3-F1
#
_cell.length_a   1.000
_cell.length_b   1.000
_cell.length_c   1.000
_cell.angle_alpha   90.00
_cell.angle_beta   90.00
_cell.angle_gamma   90.00
#
_symmetry.space_group_name_H-M   'P 1'
#
loop_
_entity.id
_entity.type
_entity.pdbx_description
1 polymer ?
#
loop_
_entity_poly.entity_id
_entity_poly.type
_entity_poly.pdbx_seq_one_letter_code
_entity_poly.pdbx_strand_id
1 'polypeptide(L)'
;MRSVVGGIVWLIRGTFCLVSLTVILAVLTAIPILQLIAFGYLLNVSGRLANGSKLKDSLPHLQQAGQIGLAAIALFLAALPTQALTHLESVANLINQGSEQATQMRTLSIATSILMTAYLLWAWNRGGHLANYFWPQPKRFLKEGWRWRTWRTVPDRLWEFTINLQAPKYFWLGLRGAVGTLIWISPSFVIIAAFRNGETGLAGLVGFAALLLLGVGMLYLPMLQAHFAAENRFRALFAVRTIRRDFRRAPWAWFAAMVMCLVITPIPLYLLKIEATPREVMWAPCLLFVAFILPARMATGLALRRARRMPEPIGLWKNLSRKLIRIVMPLVIGVYLLFVYVSQYTSWDGLLTWVQQHAILIPVPFLNGV
;
A
#
# COMPACT_ATOMS: atom_id res chain seq x y z
N MET A 1 36.45 -1.63 7.30
CA MET A 1 35.49 -2.69 7.70
C MET A 1 34.28 -2.19 8.49
N ARG A 2 34.41 -1.43 9.60
CA ARG A 2 33.26 -0.96 10.40
C ARG A 2 32.22 -0.12 9.62
N SER A 3 32.64 0.68 8.65
CA SER A 3 31.74 1.48 7.78
C SER A 3 30.92 0.62 6.81
N VAL A 4 31.54 -0.41 6.24
CA VAL A 4 30.89 -1.34 5.29
C VAL A 4 29.85 -2.20 6.02
N VAL A 5 30.20 -2.74 7.19
CA VAL A 5 29.25 -3.50 8.03
C VAL A 5 28.08 -2.62 8.48
N GLY A 6 28.35 -1.37 8.87
CA GLY A 6 27.30 -0.41 9.21
C GLY A 6 26.36 -0.10 8.03
N GLY A 7 26.92 0.03 6.82
CA GLY A 7 26.15 0.22 5.60
C GLY A 7 25.24 -0.96 5.27
N ILE A 8 25.76 -2.19 5.37
CA ILE A 8 25.00 -3.42 5.13
C ILE A 8 23.86 -3.55 6.16
N VAL A 9 24.14 -3.34 7.45
CA VAL A 9 23.12 -3.40 8.50
C VAL A 9 22.03 -2.35 8.29
N TRP A 10 22.40 -1.14 7.87
CA TRP A 10 21.42 -0.10 7.53
C TRP A 10 20.54 -0.52 6.35
N LEU A 11 21.13 -1.11 5.31
CA LEU A 11 20.41 -1.57 4.12
C LEU A 11 19.43 -2.70 4.48
N ILE A 12 19.88 -3.74 5.19
CA ILE A 12 19.04 -4.87 5.62
C ILE A 12 17.89 -4.38 6.51
N ARG A 13 18.18 -3.50 7.47
CA ARG A 13 17.13 -2.95 8.34
C ARG A 13 16.15 -2.08 7.56
N GLY A 14 16.65 -1.29 6.61
CA GLY A 14 15.83 -0.45 5.75
C GLY A 14 14.90 -1.25 4.85
N THR A 15 15.41 -2.27 4.17
CA THR A 15 14.63 -3.17 3.32
C THR A 15 13.61 -3.96 4.13
N PHE A 16 14.00 -4.48 5.30
CA PHE A 16 13.06 -5.18 6.19
C PHE A 16 11.91 -4.28 6.64
N CYS A 17 12.20 -3.04 7.05
CA CYS A 17 11.14 -2.08 7.43
C CYS A 17 10.21 -1.76 6.25
N LEU A 18 10.75 -1.64 5.04
CA LEU A 18 9.98 -1.38 3.83
C LEU A 18 9.09 -2.58 3.49
N VAL A 19 9.63 -3.80 3.47
CA VAL A 19 8.87 -5.02 3.23
C VAL A 19 7.75 -5.18 4.26
N SER A 20 8.05 -4.98 5.53
CA SER A 20 7.05 -5.06 6.59
C SER A 20 5.95 -4.00 6.44
N LEU A 21 6.31 -2.78 6.06
CA LEU A 21 5.36 -1.72 5.74
C LEU A 21 4.46 -2.15 4.57
N THR A 22 5.02 -2.65 3.48
CA THR A 22 4.28 -3.15 2.32
C THR A 22 3.28 -4.23 2.71
N VAL A 23 3.69 -5.20 3.53
CA VAL A 23 2.81 -6.29 4.02
C VAL A 23 1.67 -5.74 4.88
N ILE A 24 1.96 -4.82 5.81
CA ILE A 24 0.93 -4.20 6.66
C ILE A 24 -0.08 -3.43 5.80
N LEU A 25 0.39 -2.62 4.86
CA LEU A 25 -0.50 -1.91 3.93
C LEU A 25 -1.31 -2.88 3.07
N ALA A 26 -0.72 -4.00 2.63
CA ALA A 26 -1.41 -5.03 1.85
C ALA A 26 -2.56 -5.67 2.62
N VAL A 27 -2.35 -5.98 3.90
CA VAL A 27 -3.39 -6.50 4.79
C VAL A 27 -4.49 -5.45 4.99
N LEU A 28 -4.13 -4.17 5.19
CA LEU A 28 -5.12 -3.10 5.29
C LEU A 28 -5.92 -2.93 3.98
N THR A 29 -5.28 -3.08 2.81
CA THR A 29 -5.98 -3.00 1.52
C THR A 29 -6.95 -4.15 1.27
N ALA A 30 -6.73 -5.32 1.88
CA ALA A 30 -7.65 -6.45 1.73
C ALA A 30 -9.01 -6.20 2.44
N ILE A 31 -9.08 -5.25 3.36
CA ILE A 31 -10.30 -4.95 4.13
C ILE A 31 -10.95 -3.66 3.58
N PRO A 32 -12.21 -3.68 3.08
CA PRO A 32 -12.85 -2.57 2.34
C PRO A 32 -12.89 -1.20 3.02
N ILE A 33 -12.92 -1.15 4.35
CA ILE A 33 -12.90 0.12 5.10
C ILE A 33 -11.46 0.55 5.40
N LEU A 34 -10.60 -0.40 5.74
CA LEU A 34 -9.20 -0.13 6.11
C LEU A 34 -8.33 0.19 4.89
N GLN A 35 -8.73 -0.21 3.69
CA GLN A 35 -8.04 0.15 2.45
C GLN A 35 -7.97 1.68 2.25
N LEU A 36 -8.93 2.45 2.81
CA LEU A 36 -8.88 3.91 2.78
C LEU A 36 -7.70 4.46 3.60
N ILE A 37 -7.29 3.77 4.67
CA ILE A 37 -6.09 4.11 5.46
C ILE A 37 -4.84 3.90 4.60
N ALA A 38 -4.74 2.75 3.92
CA ALA A 38 -3.63 2.45 3.01
C ALA A 38 -3.55 3.48 1.87
N PHE A 39 -4.68 3.83 1.28
CA PHE A 39 -4.75 4.87 0.25
C PHE A 39 -4.33 6.24 0.78
N GLY A 40 -4.83 6.64 1.94
CA GLY A 40 -4.45 7.89 2.60
C GLY A 40 -2.97 7.93 2.97
N TYR A 41 -2.39 6.81 3.37
CA TYR A 41 -0.94 6.69 3.61
C TYR A 41 -0.16 6.98 2.32
N LEU A 42 -0.52 6.32 1.21
CA LEU A 42 0.11 6.50 -0.10
C LEU A 42 -0.01 7.94 -0.62
N LEU A 43 -1.17 8.57 -0.44
CA LEU A 43 -1.37 9.99 -0.73
C LEU A 43 -0.48 10.87 0.15
N ASN A 44 -0.42 10.62 1.45
CA ASN A 44 0.43 11.40 2.34
C ASN A 44 1.92 11.30 1.97
N VAL A 45 2.41 10.13 1.53
CA VAL A 45 3.78 9.97 1.02
C VAL A 45 4.04 10.90 -0.17
N SER A 46 3.15 10.91 -1.17
CA SER A 46 3.30 11.76 -2.34
C SER A 46 3.21 13.25 -1.99
N GLY A 47 2.31 13.62 -1.08
CA GLY A 47 2.15 15.00 -0.56
C GLY A 47 3.37 15.51 0.20
N ARG A 48 3.97 14.68 1.08
CA ARG A 48 5.20 15.05 1.80
C ARG A 48 6.39 15.23 0.85
N LEU A 49 6.52 14.35 -0.14
CA LEU A 49 7.54 14.49 -1.18
C LEU A 49 7.35 15.76 -2.00
N ALA A 50 6.11 16.08 -2.38
CA ALA A 50 5.79 17.32 -3.09
C ALA A 50 6.12 18.58 -2.28
N ASN A 51 5.99 18.53 -0.95
CA ASN A 51 6.38 19.60 -0.02
C ASN A 51 7.89 19.63 0.29
N GLY A 52 8.67 18.71 -0.24
CA GLY A 52 10.13 18.76 -0.21
C GLY A 52 10.82 17.89 0.84
N SER A 53 10.10 16.99 1.53
CA SER A 53 10.72 16.04 2.46
C SER A 53 11.74 15.12 1.77
N LYS A 54 12.70 14.57 2.52
CA LYS A 54 13.58 13.52 2.00
C LYS A 54 12.79 12.21 1.82
N LEU A 55 13.29 11.28 0.99
CA LEU A 55 12.64 9.97 0.77
C LEU A 55 12.44 9.19 2.08
N LYS A 56 13.47 9.14 2.92
CA LYS A 56 13.40 8.50 4.24
C LYS A 56 12.32 9.12 5.12
N ASP A 57 12.21 10.44 5.12
CA ASP A 57 11.28 11.16 5.99
C ASP A 57 9.86 11.13 5.42
N SER A 58 9.69 10.91 4.11
CA SER A 58 8.37 10.85 3.46
C SER A 58 7.56 9.60 3.78
N LEU A 59 8.20 8.52 4.25
CA LEU A 59 7.56 7.27 4.68
C LEU A 59 7.28 7.33 6.19
N PRO A 60 6.11 7.82 6.64
CA PRO A 60 5.82 7.90 8.05
C PRO A 60 5.76 6.48 8.65
N HIS A 61 6.16 6.37 9.92
CA HIS A 61 6.04 5.13 10.71
C HIS A 61 6.80 3.92 10.13
N LEU A 62 7.77 4.12 9.22
CA LEU A 62 8.56 3.03 8.62
C LEU A 62 9.24 2.13 9.68
N GLN A 63 9.77 2.73 10.75
CA GLN A 63 10.40 1.96 11.84
C GLN A 63 9.39 1.18 12.68
N GLN A 64 8.21 1.77 12.93
CA GLN A 64 7.14 1.13 13.69
C GLN A 64 6.56 -0.05 12.90
N ALA A 65 6.42 0.08 11.58
CA ALA A 65 6.06 -1.02 10.70
C ALA A 65 7.05 -2.18 10.86
N GLY A 66 8.36 -1.93 10.82
CA GLY A 66 9.37 -2.95 11.09
C GLY A 66 9.25 -3.61 12.48
N GLN A 67 8.88 -2.87 13.52
CA GLN A 67 8.63 -3.45 14.85
C GLN A 67 7.40 -4.38 14.85
N ILE A 68 6.32 -3.99 14.17
CA ILE A 68 5.11 -4.82 14.01
C ILE A 68 5.45 -6.08 13.22
N GLY A 69 6.20 -5.97 12.13
CA GLY A 69 6.65 -7.11 11.33
C GLY A 69 7.51 -8.09 12.13
N LEU A 70 8.44 -7.57 12.95
CA LEU A 70 9.23 -8.42 13.85
C LEU A 70 8.36 -9.10 14.90
N ALA A 71 7.40 -8.39 15.49
CA ALA A 71 6.46 -8.98 16.44
C ALA A 71 5.64 -10.09 15.79
N ALA A 72 5.17 -9.90 14.56
CA ALA A 72 4.42 -10.91 13.81
C ALA A 72 5.28 -12.15 13.49
N ILE A 73 6.52 -11.96 13.04
CA ILE A 73 7.45 -13.07 12.79
C ILE A 73 7.78 -13.81 14.10
N ALA A 74 8.04 -13.07 15.18
CA ALA A 74 8.34 -13.67 16.47
C ALA A 74 7.14 -14.45 17.01
N LEU A 75 5.92 -13.93 16.86
CA LEU A 75 4.69 -14.62 17.21
C LEU A 75 4.51 -15.89 16.38
N PHE A 76 4.74 -15.82 15.07
CA PHE A 76 4.68 -16.98 14.18
C PHE A 76 5.69 -18.06 14.57
N LEU A 77 6.96 -17.68 14.76
CA LEU A 77 8.02 -18.62 15.18
C LEU A 77 7.75 -19.21 16.56
N ALA A 78 7.21 -18.42 17.49
CA ALA A 78 6.83 -18.89 18.83
C ALA A 78 5.61 -19.83 18.80
N ALA A 79 4.73 -19.71 17.80
CA ALA A 79 3.58 -20.58 17.62
C ALA A 79 3.93 -21.96 17.01
N LEU A 80 5.02 -22.06 16.24
CA LEU A 80 5.45 -23.33 15.62
C LEU A 80 5.62 -24.49 16.61
N PRO A 81 6.36 -24.36 17.73
CA PRO A 81 6.54 -25.47 18.67
C PRO A 81 5.22 -25.89 19.33
N THR A 82 4.35 -24.92 19.65
CA THR A 82 3.02 -25.23 20.18
C THR A 82 2.16 -25.97 19.15
N GLN A 83 2.19 -25.54 17.89
CA GLN A 83 1.46 -26.20 16.80
C GLN A 83 1.97 -27.63 16.56
N ALA A 84 3.29 -27.84 16.61
CA ALA A 84 3.88 -29.17 16.48
C ALA A 84 3.41 -30.12 17.59
N LEU A 85 3.39 -29.66 18.84
CA LEU A 85 2.91 -30.46 19.97
C LEU A 85 1.41 -30.75 19.88
N THR A 86 0.58 -29.78 19.47
CA THR A 86 -0.86 -30.02 19.23
C THR A 86 -1.10 -30.98 18.06
N HIS A 87 -0.26 -30.93 17.03
CA HIS A 87 -0.36 -31.86 15.91
C HIS A 87 0.01 -33.29 16.36
N LEU A 88 1.07 -33.45 17.15
CA LEU A 88 1.45 -34.76 17.72
C LEU A 88 0.38 -35.32 18.67
N GLU A 89 -0.24 -34.47 19.50
CA GLU A 89 -1.41 -34.86 20.30
C GLU A 89 -2.55 -35.38 19.41
N SER A 90 -2.88 -34.66 18.33
CA SER A 90 -3.96 -35.05 17.42
C SER A 90 -3.69 -36.40 16.75
N VAL A 91 -2.45 -36.66 16.35
CA VAL A 91 -2.02 -37.96 15.78
C VAL A 91 -2.11 -39.07 16.82
N ALA A 92 -1.65 -38.83 18.05
CA ALA A 92 -1.72 -39.83 19.12
C ALA A 92 -3.18 -40.21 19.46
N ASN A 93 -4.08 -39.23 19.48
CA ASN A 93 -5.51 -39.47 19.71
C ASN A 93 -6.20 -40.23 18.56
N LEU A 94 -5.74 -40.05 17.31
CA LEU A 94 -6.26 -40.81 16.17
C LEU A 94 -5.84 -42.29 16.22
N ILE A 95 -4.64 -42.57 16.75
CA ILE A 95 -4.13 -43.95 16.88
C ILE A 95 -4.77 -44.65 18.08
N ASN A 96 -4.74 -44.02 19.26
CA ASN A 96 -5.30 -44.58 20.48
C ASN A 96 -5.91 -43.48 21.35
N GLN A 97 -7.24 -43.44 21.36
CA GLN A 97 -8.02 -42.42 22.05
C GLN A 97 -7.76 -42.48 23.57
N GLY A 98 -7.37 -41.34 24.15
CA GLY A 98 -7.14 -41.23 25.60
C GLY A 98 -5.83 -41.83 26.09
N SER A 99 -4.87 -42.11 25.21
CA SER A 99 -3.54 -42.58 25.61
C SER A 99 -2.81 -41.58 26.52
N GLU A 100 -1.98 -42.09 27.43
CA GLU A 100 -1.13 -41.24 28.31
C GLU A 100 -0.23 -40.30 27.50
N GLN A 101 0.25 -40.77 26.34
CA GLN A 101 1.07 -39.98 25.42
C GLN A 101 0.31 -38.75 24.89
N ALA A 102 -0.97 -38.88 24.52
CA ALA A 102 -1.78 -37.74 24.09
C ALA A 102 -1.94 -36.72 25.21
N THR A 103 -2.15 -37.17 26.45
CA THR A 103 -2.28 -36.30 27.63
C THR A 103 -0.97 -35.56 27.95
N GLN A 104 0.17 -36.23 27.81
CA GLN A 104 1.50 -35.61 27.95
C GLN A 104 1.75 -34.54 26.87
N MET A 105 1.41 -34.82 25.60
CA MET A 105 1.58 -33.85 24.52
C MET A 105 0.69 -32.61 24.71
N ARG A 106 -0.54 -32.80 25.21
CA ARG A 106 -1.46 -31.70 25.55
C ARG A 106 -0.90 -30.81 26.66
N THR A 107 -0.40 -31.41 27.75
CA THR A 107 0.18 -30.64 28.86
C THR A 107 1.44 -29.88 28.45
N LEU A 108 2.32 -30.50 27.65
CA LEU A 108 3.49 -29.84 27.07
C LEU A 108 3.12 -28.70 26.12
N SER A 109 2.07 -28.88 25.31
CA SER A 109 1.54 -27.82 24.42
C SER A 109 1.11 -26.59 25.22
N ILE A 110 0.31 -26.79 26.29
CA ILE A 110 -0.15 -25.71 27.16
C ILE A 110 1.04 -25.02 27.85
N ALA A 111 1.97 -25.79 28.42
CA ALA A 111 3.15 -25.25 29.08
C ALA A 111 4.01 -24.41 28.11
N THR A 112 4.21 -24.91 26.90
CA THR A 112 4.97 -24.22 25.85
C THR A 112 4.26 -22.93 25.42
N SER A 113 2.93 -22.94 25.31
CA SER A 113 2.15 -21.75 24.96
C SER A 113 2.25 -20.64 26.02
N ILE A 114 2.18 -21.01 27.30
CA ILE A 114 2.34 -20.07 28.42
C ILE A 114 3.77 -19.47 28.40
N LEU A 115 4.79 -20.32 28.25
CA LEU A 115 6.18 -19.88 28.20
C LEU A 115 6.46 -18.95 27.02
N MET A 116 5.96 -19.29 25.83
CA MET A 116 6.11 -18.47 24.62
C MET A 116 5.40 -17.12 24.76
N THR A 117 4.21 -17.11 25.35
CA THR A 117 3.47 -15.87 25.63
C THR A 117 4.25 -14.97 26.58
N ALA A 118 4.76 -15.51 27.69
CA ALA A 118 5.57 -14.76 28.64
C ALA A 118 6.85 -14.19 28.01
N TYR A 119 7.51 -14.98 27.15
CA TYR A 119 8.68 -14.57 26.40
C TYR A 119 8.38 -13.41 25.43
N LEU A 120 7.30 -13.49 24.65
CA LEU A 120 6.90 -12.44 23.71
C LEU A 120 6.53 -11.14 24.43
N LEU A 121 5.77 -11.22 25.52
CA LEU A 121 5.42 -10.07 26.35
C LEU A 121 6.68 -9.39 26.91
N TRP A 122 7.66 -10.18 27.35
CA TRP A 122 8.94 -9.64 27.82
C TRP A 122 9.75 -8.97 26.70
N ALA A 123 9.82 -9.58 25.53
CA ALA A 123 10.51 -9.01 24.38
C ALA A 123 9.90 -7.66 23.94
N TRP A 124 8.56 -7.56 23.99
CA TRP A 124 7.84 -6.33 23.71
C TRP A 124 8.09 -5.26 24.75
N ASN A 125 8.03 -5.60 26.05
CA ASN A 125 8.27 -4.66 27.13
C ASN A 125 9.65 -3.97 27.03
N ARG A 126 10.65 -4.65 26.46
CA ARG A 126 11.99 -4.10 26.20
C ARG A 126 12.11 -3.27 24.92
N GLY A 127 11.03 -3.08 24.17
CA GLY A 127 10.97 -2.22 22.98
C GLY A 127 10.89 -2.94 21.64
N GLY A 128 10.76 -4.27 21.60
CA GLY A 128 10.43 -5.02 20.37
C GLY A 128 11.46 -4.90 19.23
N HIS A 129 12.73 -4.64 19.54
CA HIS A 129 13.81 -4.67 18.53
C HIS A 129 14.26 -6.10 18.24
N LEU A 130 14.88 -6.33 17.08
CA LEU A 130 15.37 -7.65 16.64
C LEU A 130 16.29 -8.30 17.68
N ALA A 131 17.20 -7.53 18.28
CA ALA A 131 18.07 -8.00 19.36
C ALA A 131 17.32 -8.48 20.62
N ASN A 132 16.11 -7.93 20.86
CA ASN A 132 15.32 -8.29 22.03
C ASN A 132 14.61 -9.64 21.86
N TYR A 133 14.37 -10.08 20.62
CA TYR A 133 13.84 -11.42 20.36
C TYR A 133 14.98 -12.44 20.43
N PHE A 134 16.11 -12.20 19.76
CA PHE A 134 17.23 -13.16 19.80
C PHE A 134 17.86 -13.35 21.19
N TRP A 135 17.86 -12.31 22.04
CA TRP A 135 18.49 -12.40 23.37
C TRP A 135 17.55 -11.95 24.50
N PRO A 136 16.81 -12.87 25.14
CA PRO A 136 15.80 -12.54 26.15
C PRO A 136 16.35 -11.97 27.47
N GLN A 137 17.67 -11.91 27.68
CA GLN A 137 18.30 -11.46 28.95
C GLN A 137 17.66 -12.11 30.19
N PRO A 138 17.85 -13.43 30.41
CA PRO A 138 17.13 -14.19 31.43
C PRO A 138 17.32 -13.64 32.86
N LYS A 139 18.51 -13.11 33.17
CA LYS A 139 18.80 -12.49 34.47
C LYS A 139 17.94 -11.26 34.78
N ARG A 140 17.55 -10.47 33.76
CA ARG A 140 16.65 -9.32 33.94
C ARG A 140 15.19 -9.75 33.99
N PHE A 141 14.81 -10.74 33.19
CA PHE A 141 13.44 -11.30 33.23
C PHE A 141 13.07 -11.77 34.65
N LEU A 142 13.95 -12.54 35.29
CA LEU A 142 13.73 -13.03 36.66
C LEU A 142 13.69 -11.92 37.72
N LYS A 143 14.44 -10.82 37.52
CA LYS A 143 14.53 -9.72 38.51
C LYS A 143 13.46 -8.64 38.34
N GLU A 144 13.12 -8.32 37.10
CA GLU A 144 12.28 -7.17 36.73
C GLU A 144 10.93 -7.59 36.14
N GLY A 145 10.85 -8.80 35.57
CA GLY A 145 9.63 -9.35 34.98
C GLY A 145 8.55 -9.66 36.01
N TRP A 146 8.90 -9.94 37.26
CA TRP A 146 7.91 -10.15 38.34
C TRP A 146 7.45 -8.84 39.02
N ARG A 147 8.09 -7.69 38.71
CA ARG A 147 7.75 -6.41 39.36
C ARG A 147 6.54 -5.77 38.68
N TRP A 148 5.48 -5.52 39.45
CA TRP A 148 4.26 -4.83 38.96
C TRP A 148 4.56 -3.46 38.30
N ARG A 149 5.55 -2.72 38.81
CA ARG A 149 5.99 -1.43 38.27
C ARG A 149 6.39 -1.51 36.80
N THR A 150 6.98 -2.63 36.38
CA THR A 150 7.44 -2.86 35.00
C THR A 150 6.25 -2.94 34.04
N TRP A 151 5.18 -3.64 34.44
CA TRP A 151 4.00 -3.88 33.60
C TRP A 151 3.03 -2.71 33.57
N ARG A 152 3.02 -1.87 34.61
CA ARG A 152 2.13 -0.71 34.71
C ARG A 152 2.27 0.27 33.51
N THR A 153 3.47 0.38 32.95
CA THR A 153 3.73 1.30 31.81
C THR A 153 3.48 0.70 30.43
N VAL A 154 3.21 -0.61 30.34
CA VAL A 154 3.04 -1.30 29.05
C VAL A 154 1.76 -0.86 28.32
N PRO A 155 0.59 -0.77 28.98
CA PRO A 155 -0.63 -0.26 28.34
C PRO A 155 -0.46 1.15 27.80
N ASP A 156 0.16 2.05 28.58
CA ASP A 156 0.40 3.45 28.17
C ASP A 156 1.27 3.51 26.91
N ARG A 157 2.35 2.72 26.84
CA ARG A 157 3.21 2.63 25.65
C ARG A 157 2.47 2.05 24.44
N LEU A 158 1.63 1.03 24.64
CA LEU A 158 0.81 0.47 23.56
C LEU A 158 -0.23 1.47 23.04
N TRP A 159 -0.80 2.25 23.95
CA TRP A 159 -1.75 3.31 23.61
C TRP A 159 -1.06 4.46 22.86
N GLU A 160 0.08 4.94 23.36
CA GLU A 160 0.91 5.93 22.68
C GLU A 160 1.36 5.44 21.30
N PHE A 161 1.77 4.17 21.19
CA PHE A 161 2.11 3.56 19.91
C PHE A 161 0.92 3.61 18.94
N THR A 162 -0.26 3.20 19.39
CA THR A 162 -1.50 3.20 18.59
C THR A 162 -1.91 4.61 18.15
N ILE A 163 -1.87 5.58 19.06
CA ILE A 163 -2.17 6.99 18.75
C ILE A 163 -1.16 7.55 17.75
N ASN A 164 0.13 7.22 17.92
CA ASN A 164 1.20 7.68 17.05
C ASN A 164 1.03 7.19 15.61
N LEU A 165 0.38 6.04 15.37
CA LEU A 165 0.08 5.60 13.99
C LEU A 165 -0.80 6.58 13.22
N GLN A 166 -1.49 7.53 13.86
CA GLN A 166 -2.34 8.56 13.21
C GLN A 166 -3.35 7.96 12.21
N ALA A 167 -3.85 6.75 12.48
CA ALA A 167 -4.77 6.04 11.58
C ALA A 167 -6.00 6.89 11.14
N PRO A 168 -6.66 7.67 12.02
CA PRO A 168 -7.78 8.51 11.63
C PRO A 168 -7.42 9.58 10.60
N LYS A 169 -6.23 10.17 10.69
CA LYS A 169 -5.75 11.17 9.74
C LYS A 169 -5.59 10.55 8.34
N TYR A 170 -5.01 9.37 8.25
CA TYR A 170 -4.87 8.66 6.98
C TYR A 170 -6.23 8.24 6.42
N PHE A 171 -7.13 7.74 7.27
CA PHE A 171 -8.50 7.44 6.87
C PHE A 171 -9.20 8.64 6.23
N TRP A 172 -9.20 9.81 6.89
CA TRP A 172 -9.85 11.02 6.38
C TRP A 172 -9.17 11.61 5.14
N LEU A 173 -7.86 11.48 5.02
CA LEU A 173 -7.15 11.87 3.80
C LEU A 173 -7.50 10.93 2.63
N GLY A 174 -7.53 9.63 2.89
CA GLY A 174 -7.89 8.59 1.93
C GLY A 174 -9.33 8.71 1.45
N LEU A 175 -10.29 8.89 2.37
CA LEU A 175 -11.70 9.07 2.05
C LEU A 175 -11.92 10.28 1.14
N ARG A 176 -11.38 11.46 1.50
CA ARG A 176 -11.48 12.67 0.68
C ARG A 176 -10.79 12.50 -0.67
N GLY A 177 -9.62 11.86 -0.69
CA GLY A 177 -8.94 11.51 -1.94
C GLY A 177 -9.77 10.60 -2.83
N ALA A 178 -10.38 9.55 -2.25
CA ALA A 178 -11.17 8.56 -2.97
C ALA A 178 -12.45 9.18 -3.55
N VAL A 179 -13.19 9.96 -2.76
CA VAL A 179 -14.38 10.68 -3.21
C VAL A 179 -14.05 11.62 -4.37
N GLY A 180 -13.00 12.45 -4.24
CA GLY A 180 -12.64 13.35 -5.32
C GLY A 180 -12.16 12.61 -6.58
N THR A 181 -11.54 11.45 -6.41
CA THR A 181 -11.13 10.57 -7.52
C THR A 181 -12.34 9.96 -8.22
N LEU A 182 -13.34 9.49 -7.48
CA LEU A 182 -14.58 8.94 -8.02
C LEU A 182 -15.34 10.00 -8.85
N ILE A 183 -15.33 11.27 -8.43
CA ILE A 183 -15.91 12.38 -9.20
C ILE A 183 -15.23 12.51 -10.57
N TRP A 184 -13.91 12.40 -10.62
CA TRP A 184 -13.13 12.47 -11.88
C TRP A 184 -13.29 11.22 -12.76
N ILE A 185 -13.52 10.06 -12.16
CA ILE A 185 -13.74 8.77 -12.86
C ILE A 185 -15.24 8.58 -13.18
N SER A 186 -16.10 9.55 -12.87
CA SER A 186 -17.52 9.49 -13.20
C SER A 186 -17.84 9.14 -14.67
N PRO A 187 -17.04 9.53 -15.69
CA PRO A 187 -17.27 9.12 -17.08
C PRO A 187 -17.19 7.61 -17.28
N SER A 188 -16.42 6.88 -16.47
CA SER A 188 -16.36 5.42 -16.56
C SER A 188 -17.71 4.76 -16.33
N PHE A 189 -18.57 5.31 -15.46
CA PHE A 189 -19.92 4.78 -15.28
C PHE A 189 -20.77 4.95 -16.54
N VAL A 190 -20.58 6.04 -17.28
CA VAL A 190 -21.23 6.29 -18.57
C VAL A 190 -20.73 5.30 -19.62
N ILE A 191 -19.42 4.99 -19.64
CA ILE A 191 -18.84 3.95 -20.50
C ILE A 191 -19.52 2.60 -20.25
N ILE A 192 -19.60 2.18 -18.98
CA ILE A 192 -20.24 0.90 -18.61
C ILE A 192 -21.71 0.87 -19.05
N ALA A 193 -22.47 1.94 -18.78
CA ALA A 193 -23.87 2.02 -19.18
C ALA A 193 -24.05 1.96 -20.70
N ALA A 194 -23.17 2.63 -21.47
CA ALA A 194 -23.18 2.61 -22.92
C ALA A 194 -22.87 1.23 -23.50
N PHE A 195 -21.88 0.51 -22.94
CA PHE A 195 -21.55 -0.85 -23.37
C PHE A 195 -22.59 -1.89 -22.96
N ARG A 196 -23.30 -1.70 -21.85
CA ARG A 196 -24.31 -2.64 -21.37
C ARG A 196 -25.63 -2.56 -22.14
N ASN A 197 -26.02 -1.36 -22.59
CA ASN A 197 -27.32 -1.08 -23.20
C ASN A 197 -27.22 -0.76 -24.71
N GLY A 198 -26.05 -0.98 -25.32
CA GLY A 198 -25.68 -0.43 -26.62
C GLY A 198 -26.26 -1.17 -27.83
N GLU A 199 -27.57 -1.07 -28.06
CA GLU A 199 -28.20 -1.49 -29.33
C GLU A 199 -28.22 -0.35 -30.39
N THR A 200 -27.82 0.87 -30.01
CA THR A 200 -27.93 2.06 -30.89
C THR A 200 -26.58 2.71 -31.19
N GLY A 201 -26.39 3.23 -32.41
CA GLY A 201 -25.16 3.92 -32.83
C GLY A 201 -24.82 5.17 -31.99
N LEU A 202 -25.83 5.76 -31.32
CA LEU A 202 -25.65 6.85 -30.36
C LEU A 202 -24.89 6.40 -29.10
N ALA A 203 -25.08 5.16 -28.65
CA ALA A 203 -24.35 4.61 -27.51
C ALA A 203 -22.83 4.54 -27.78
N GLY A 204 -22.43 4.25 -29.03
CA GLY A 204 -21.03 4.26 -29.44
C GLY A 204 -20.39 5.64 -29.35
N LEU A 205 -21.09 6.69 -29.81
CA LEU A 205 -20.60 8.07 -29.73
C LEU A 205 -20.47 8.56 -28.28
N VAL A 206 -21.47 8.26 -27.44
CA VAL A 206 -21.45 8.61 -26.01
C VAL A 206 -20.33 7.87 -25.28
N GLY A 207 -20.14 6.57 -25.57
CA GLY A 207 -19.05 5.78 -25.03
C GLY A 207 -17.67 6.31 -25.41
N PHE A 208 -17.48 6.72 -26.68
CA PHE A 208 -16.23 7.32 -27.14
C PHE A 208 -15.96 8.69 -26.48
N ALA A 209 -16.97 9.54 -26.38
CA ALA A 209 -16.85 10.83 -25.67
C ALA A 209 -16.49 10.63 -24.19
N ALA A 210 -17.10 9.65 -23.53
CA ALA A 210 -16.81 9.30 -22.14
C ALA A 210 -15.39 8.73 -21.99
N LEU A 211 -14.91 7.93 -22.95
CA LEU A 211 -13.52 7.44 -23.00
C LEU A 211 -12.52 8.59 -23.12
N LEU A 212 -12.78 9.58 -23.96
CA LEU A 212 -11.94 10.77 -24.07
C LEU A 212 -11.93 11.57 -22.76
N LEU A 213 -13.09 11.72 -22.11
CA LEU A 213 -13.19 12.43 -20.83
C LEU A 213 -12.45 11.69 -19.71
N LEU A 214 -12.53 10.35 -19.70
CA LEU A 214 -11.74 9.51 -18.81
C LEU A 214 -10.23 9.68 -19.06
N GLY A 215 -9.79 9.69 -20.33
CA GLY A 215 -8.39 9.94 -20.69
C GLY A 215 -7.90 11.30 -20.19
N VAL A 216 -8.74 12.33 -20.29
CA VAL A 216 -8.47 13.65 -19.70
C VAL A 216 -8.37 13.55 -18.18
N GLY A 217 -9.23 12.78 -17.52
CA GLY A 217 -9.13 12.49 -16.09
C GLY A 217 -7.76 11.89 -15.74
N MET A 218 -7.40 10.77 -16.39
CA MET A 218 -6.14 10.05 -16.15
C MET A 218 -4.90 10.92 -16.34
N LEU A 219 -4.94 11.90 -17.25
CA LEU A 219 -3.85 12.86 -17.48
C LEU A 219 -3.54 13.74 -16.25
N TYR A 220 -4.55 14.14 -15.50
CA TYR A 220 -4.41 15.12 -14.41
C TYR A 220 -4.47 14.49 -13.03
N LEU A 221 -5.25 13.44 -12.87
CA LEU A 221 -5.69 12.92 -11.57
C LEU A 221 -4.52 12.44 -10.68
N PRO A 222 -3.51 11.69 -11.15
CA PRO A 222 -2.37 11.29 -10.30
C PRO A 222 -1.63 12.48 -9.68
N MET A 223 -1.54 13.59 -10.41
CA MET A 223 -0.86 14.80 -9.98
C MET A 223 -1.75 15.69 -9.11
N LEU A 224 -3.05 15.75 -9.42
CA LEU A 224 -4.05 16.37 -8.56
C LEU A 224 -4.12 15.69 -7.19
N GLN A 225 -4.01 14.36 -7.13
CA GLN A 225 -3.94 13.59 -5.88
C GLN A 225 -2.70 13.93 -5.05
N ALA A 226 -1.52 14.03 -5.68
CA ALA A 226 -0.30 14.43 -4.99
C ALA A 226 -0.38 15.89 -4.49
N HIS A 227 -0.96 16.78 -5.29
CA HIS A 227 -1.20 18.18 -4.92
C HIS A 227 -2.21 18.32 -3.77
N PHE A 228 -3.32 17.59 -3.84
CA PHE A 228 -4.30 17.49 -2.76
C PHE A 228 -3.69 17.02 -1.46
N ALA A 229 -2.87 15.97 -1.50
CA ALA A 229 -2.21 15.47 -0.31
C ALA A 229 -1.18 16.46 0.26
N ALA A 230 -0.55 17.26 -0.61
CA ALA A 230 0.38 18.31 -0.20
C ALA A 230 -0.31 19.50 0.48
N GLU A 231 -1.49 19.90 0.00
CA GLU A 231 -2.25 21.06 0.51
C GLU A 231 -3.29 20.70 1.59
N ASN A 232 -3.70 19.44 1.67
CA ASN A 232 -4.75 18.93 2.55
C ASN A 232 -6.11 19.65 2.38
N ARG A 233 -6.39 20.19 1.18
CA ARG A 233 -7.62 20.92 0.84
C ARG A 233 -8.37 20.20 -0.27
N PHE A 234 -9.63 19.82 -0.04
CA PHE A 234 -10.42 19.07 -1.04
C PHE A 234 -10.52 19.78 -2.40
N ARG A 235 -10.64 21.12 -2.40
CA ARG A 235 -10.66 21.94 -3.64
C ARG A 235 -9.39 21.79 -4.50
N ALA A 236 -8.26 21.38 -3.92
CA ALA A 236 -7.01 21.17 -4.65
C ALA A 236 -7.11 19.99 -5.64
N LEU A 237 -8.03 19.03 -5.44
CA LEU A 237 -8.32 17.97 -6.42
C LEU A 237 -8.91 18.49 -7.73
N PHE A 238 -9.36 19.74 -7.77
CA PHE A 238 -9.93 20.38 -8.96
C PHE A 238 -9.06 21.55 -9.47
N ALA A 239 -7.87 21.74 -8.90
CA ALA A 239 -6.96 22.83 -9.25
C ALA A 239 -6.16 22.55 -10.55
N VAL A 240 -6.86 22.23 -11.64
CA VAL A 240 -6.27 21.87 -12.94
C VAL A 240 -5.36 22.98 -13.48
N ARG A 241 -5.71 24.25 -13.23
CA ARG A 241 -4.89 25.40 -13.66
C ARG A 241 -3.51 25.38 -13.00
N THR A 242 -3.42 25.05 -11.72
CA THR A 242 -2.15 24.95 -10.98
C THR A 242 -1.29 23.83 -11.54
N ILE A 243 -1.89 22.65 -11.72
CA ILE A 243 -1.24 21.48 -12.30
C ILE A 243 -0.73 21.76 -13.72
N ARG A 244 -1.50 22.45 -14.56
CA ARG A 244 -1.04 22.89 -15.90
C ARG A 244 0.12 23.87 -15.84
N ARG A 245 0.16 24.76 -14.83
CA ARG A 245 1.29 25.68 -14.63
C ARG A 245 2.54 24.91 -14.22
N ASP A 246 2.42 23.96 -13.30
CA ASP A 246 3.52 23.12 -12.81
C ASP A 246 4.08 22.21 -13.92
N PHE A 247 3.22 21.62 -14.75
CA PHE A 247 3.64 20.84 -15.92
C PHE A 247 4.58 21.63 -16.84
N ARG A 248 4.32 22.93 -17.03
CA ARG A 248 5.18 23.77 -17.90
C ARG A 248 6.60 23.93 -17.37
N ARG A 249 6.80 23.82 -16.05
CA ARG A 249 8.10 24.03 -15.39
C ARG A 249 9.00 22.80 -15.50
N ALA A 250 8.45 21.59 -15.37
CA ALA A 250 9.22 20.34 -15.41
C ALA A 250 8.51 19.22 -16.19
N PRO A 251 8.41 19.32 -17.54
CA PRO A 251 7.60 18.41 -18.33
C PRO A 251 8.17 16.97 -18.36
N TRP A 252 9.50 16.80 -18.37
CA TRP A 252 10.14 15.47 -18.38
C TRP A 252 9.93 14.69 -17.08
N ALA A 253 9.99 15.39 -15.94
CA ALA A 253 9.71 14.78 -14.64
C ALA A 253 8.25 14.33 -14.55
N TRP A 254 7.35 15.12 -15.12
CA TRP A 254 5.94 14.79 -15.22
C TRP A 254 5.69 13.57 -16.09
N PHE A 255 6.33 13.53 -17.26
CA PHE A 255 6.27 12.40 -18.18
C PHE A 255 6.76 11.11 -17.52
N ALA A 256 7.95 11.14 -16.92
CA ALA A 256 8.50 9.99 -16.21
C ALA A 256 7.57 9.49 -15.10
N ALA A 257 6.99 10.40 -14.30
CA ALA A 257 6.03 10.03 -13.27
C ALA A 257 4.73 9.45 -13.84
N MET A 258 4.26 9.96 -14.98
CA MET A 258 3.04 9.43 -15.64
C MET A 258 3.29 8.05 -16.24
N VAL A 259 4.44 7.84 -16.89
CA VAL A 259 4.85 6.52 -17.40
C VAL A 259 4.98 5.52 -16.25
N MET A 260 5.61 5.93 -15.14
CA MET A 260 5.67 5.08 -13.95
C MET A 260 4.27 4.72 -13.44
N CYS A 261 3.40 5.73 -13.27
CA CYS A 261 2.11 5.58 -12.61
C CYS A 261 1.04 4.91 -13.47
N LEU A 262 1.05 5.06 -14.79
CA LEU A 262 0.02 4.54 -15.69
C LEU A 262 0.49 3.30 -16.47
N VAL A 263 1.77 3.17 -16.78
CA VAL A 263 2.27 2.09 -17.66
C VAL A 263 3.07 1.08 -16.85
N ILE A 264 4.19 1.48 -16.25
CA ILE A 264 5.15 0.54 -15.66
C ILE A 264 4.55 -0.21 -14.46
N THR A 265 3.87 0.49 -13.54
CA THR A 265 3.33 -0.14 -12.33
C THR A 265 2.00 -0.83 -12.50
N PRO A 266 1.02 -0.29 -13.26
CA PRO A 266 -0.30 -0.93 -13.33
C PRO A 266 -0.36 -2.09 -14.32
N ILE A 267 0.42 -2.08 -15.41
CA ILE A 267 0.34 -3.14 -16.42
C ILE A 267 0.58 -4.54 -15.81
N PRO A 268 1.62 -4.77 -14.98
CA PRO A 268 1.78 -6.05 -14.29
C PRO A 268 0.58 -6.42 -13.42
N LEU A 269 -0.07 -5.44 -12.79
CA LEU A 269 -1.25 -5.66 -11.94
C LEU A 269 -2.49 -6.06 -12.76
N TYR A 270 -2.67 -5.52 -13.96
CA TYR A 270 -3.75 -5.94 -14.86
C TYR A 270 -3.51 -7.35 -15.43
N LEU A 271 -2.25 -7.75 -15.67
CA LEU A 271 -1.93 -9.12 -16.09
C LEU A 271 -2.27 -10.15 -15.00
N LEU A 272 -2.02 -9.82 -13.72
CA LEU A 272 -2.35 -10.68 -12.59
C LEU A 272 -3.87 -10.86 -12.39
N LYS A 273 -4.70 -10.03 -13.03
CA LYS A 273 -6.16 -10.07 -12.96
C LYS A 273 -6.78 -11.09 -13.94
N ILE A 274 -5.98 -11.70 -14.81
CA ILE A 274 -6.45 -12.63 -15.84
C ILE A 274 -6.89 -13.98 -15.21
N GLU A 275 -6.45 -14.30 -14.00
CA GLU A 275 -6.74 -15.57 -13.33
C GLU A 275 -7.59 -15.36 -12.06
N ALA A 276 -8.65 -16.16 -11.91
CA ALA A 276 -9.46 -16.18 -10.70
C ALA A 276 -8.57 -16.67 -9.55
N THR A 277 -8.24 -15.78 -8.61
CA THR A 277 -7.39 -16.15 -7.48
C THR A 277 -8.19 -17.00 -6.49
N PRO A 278 -7.71 -18.20 -6.11
CA PRO A 278 -8.33 -18.99 -5.04
C PRO A 278 -8.44 -18.18 -3.76
N ARG A 279 -9.45 -18.48 -2.92
CA ARG A 279 -9.73 -17.72 -1.69
C ARG A 279 -8.52 -17.66 -0.76
N GLU A 280 -7.65 -18.68 -0.80
CA GLU A 280 -6.43 -18.80 0.00
C GLU A 280 -5.34 -17.80 -0.42
N VAL A 281 -5.37 -17.30 -1.66
CA VAL A 281 -4.32 -16.45 -2.27
C VAL A 281 -4.79 -15.00 -2.50
N MET A 282 -6.00 -14.68 -2.05
CA MET A 282 -6.65 -13.36 -2.16
C MET A 282 -5.84 -12.17 -1.64
N TRP A 283 -4.90 -12.41 -0.73
CA TRP A 283 -4.03 -11.39 -0.15
C TRP A 283 -2.80 -11.06 -1.04
N ALA A 284 -2.39 -11.97 -1.93
CA ALA A 284 -1.18 -11.81 -2.74
C ALA A 284 -1.28 -10.66 -3.77
N PRO A 285 -2.42 -10.48 -4.48
CA PRO A 285 -2.59 -9.31 -5.36
C PRO A 285 -2.50 -7.97 -4.61
N CYS A 286 -2.97 -7.92 -3.35
CA CYS A 286 -2.86 -6.73 -2.51
C CYS A 286 -1.40 -6.37 -2.19
N LEU A 287 -0.55 -7.38 -1.96
CA LEU A 287 0.88 -7.19 -1.71
C LEU A 287 1.57 -6.61 -2.94
N LEU A 288 1.35 -7.22 -4.10
CA LEU A 288 1.91 -6.75 -5.36
C LEU A 288 1.40 -5.34 -5.69
N PHE A 289 0.11 -5.09 -5.50
CA PHE A 289 -0.48 -3.76 -5.65
C PHE A 289 0.28 -2.71 -4.84
N VAL A 290 0.45 -2.93 -3.53
CA VAL A 290 1.15 -1.96 -2.67
C VAL A 290 2.61 -1.80 -3.08
N ALA A 291 3.30 -2.89 -3.43
CA ALA A 291 4.68 -2.86 -3.88
C ALA A 291 4.89 -2.03 -5.15
N PHE A 292 3.95 -2.11 -6.11
CA PHE A 292 4.01 -1.37 -7.37
C PHE A 292 3.44 0.06 -7.25
N ILE A 293 2.37 0.29 -6.50
CA ILE A 293 1.75 1.62 -6.41
C ILE A 293 2.59 2.61 -5.60
N LEU A 294 3.32 2.14 -4.57
CA LEU A 294 4.13 2.99 -3.71
C LEU A 294 5.21 3.77 -4.48
N PRO A 295 6.04 3.16 -5.35
CA PRO A 295 6.99 3.91 -6.16
C PRO A 295 6.30 4.85 -7.16
N ALA A 296 5.10 4.52 -7.68
CA ALA A 296 4.34 5.43 -8.55
C ALA A 296 3.91 6.70 -7.81
N ARG A 297 3.45 6.56 -6.56
CA ARG A 297 3.09 7.67 -5.70
C ARG A 297 4.29 8.51 -5.29
N MET A 298 5.45 7.88 -5.09
CA MET A 298 6.69 8.62 -4.88
C MET A 298 7.10 9.42 -6.13
N ALA A 299 7.01 8.82 -7.32
CA ALA A 299 7.37 9.47 -8.58
C ALA A 299 6.51 10.73 -8.84
N THR A 300 5.20 10.65 -8.62
CA THR A 300 4.29 11.81 -8.76
C THR A 300 4.61 12.92 -7.77
N GLY A 301 4.87 12.59 -6.50
CA GLY A 301 5.31 13.56 -5.49
C GLY A 301 6.65 14.24 -5.83
N LEU A 302 7.63 13.48 -6.31
CA LEU A 302 8.94 14.00 -6.73
C LEU A 302 8.86 14.88 -7.98
N ALA A 303 8.02 14.51 -8.96
CA ALA A 303 7.78 15.31 -10.14
C ALA A 303 7.18 16.67 -9.77
N LEU A 304 6.20 16.68 -8.87
CA LEU A 304 5.57 17.91 -8.38
C LEU A 304 6.57 18.78 -7.59
N ARG A 305 7.40 18.17 -6.74
CA ARG A 305 8.49 18.86 -6.03
C ARG A 305 9.44 19.56 -7.01
N ARG A 306 9.86 18.85 -8.06
CA ARG A 306 10.77 19.39 -9.07
C ARG A 306 10.12 20.54 -9.84
N ALA A 307 8.86 20.39 -10.24
CA ALA A 307 8.10 21.43 -10.93
C ALA A 307 7.99 22.72 -10.10
N ARG A 308 7.76 22.60 -8.78
CA ARG A 308 7.63 23.73 -7.86
C ARG A 308 8.94 24.46 -7.56
N ARG A 309 10.07 23.74 -7.62
CA ARG A 309 11.41 24.31 -7.40
C ARG A 309 12.00 25.00 -8.63
N MET A 310 11.48 24.70 -9.81
CA MET A 310 12.00 25.27 -11.05
C MET A 310 11.44 26.68 -11.30
N PRO A 311 12.29 27.63 -11.71
CA PRO A 311 11.83 28.95 -12.14
C PRO A 311 11.01 28.85 -13.43
N GLU A 312 10.38 29.96 -13.81
CA GLU A 312 9.59 29.98 -15.03
C GLU A 312 10.43 29.60 -16.26
N PRO A 313 9.88 28.76 -17.15
CA PRO A 313 10.62 28.24 -18.29
C PRO A 313 10.83 29.33 -19.35
N ILE A 314 12.01 29.92 -19.38
CA ILE A 314 12.48 30.85 -20.42
C ILE A 314 13.34 30.08 -21.43
N GLY A 315 13.14 30.33 -22.74
CA GLY A 315 13.97 29.79 -23.84
C GLY A 315 13.29 28.79 -24.79
N LEU A 316 13.81 28.71 -26.02
CA LEU A 316 13.28 27.88 -27.11
C LEU A 316 13.36 26.37 -26.82
N TRP A 317 14.46 25.89 -26.24
CA TRP A 317 14.64 24.47 -25.89
C TRP A 317 13.60 23.96 -24.89
N LYS A 318 13.27 24.76 -23.87
CA LYS A 318 12.21 24.43 -22.91
C LYS A 318 10.84 24.44 -23.60
N ASN A 319 10.60 25.35 -24.54
CA ASN A 319 9.36 25.38 -25.31
C ASN A 319 9.21 24.13 -26.20
N LEU A 320 10.28 23.71 -26.88
CA LEU A 320 10.31 22.52 -27.73
C LEU A 320 10.07 21.25 -26.90
N SER A 321 10.78 21.09 -25.78
CA SER A 321 10.59 19.97 -24.85
C SER A 321 9.13 19.86 -24.37
N ARG A 322 8.48 20.98 -24.05
CA ARG A 322 7.05 20.99 -23.64
C ARG A 322 6.12 20.57 -24.77
N LYS A 323 6.35 21.05 -25.99
CA LYS A 323 5.54 20.67 -27.16
C LYS A 323 5.67 19.18 -27.45
N LEU A 324 6.90 18.67 -27.45
CA LEU A 324 7.18 17.25 -27.62
C LEU A 324 6.44 16.40 -26.57
N ILE A 325 6.56 16.72 -25.30
CA ILE A 325 5.92 15.94 -24.24
C ILE A 325 4.39 16.06 -24.29
N ARG A 326 3.83 17.21 -24.70
CA ARG A 326 2.38 17.33 -24.92
C ARG A 326 1.87 16.43 -26.03
N ILE A 327 2.67 16.18 -27.05
CA ILE A 327 2.31 15.26 -28.15
C ILE A 327 2.46 13.80 -27.71
N VAL A 328 3.48 13.49 -26.91
CA VAL A 328 3.74 12.12 -26.44
C VAL A 328 2.83 11.71 -25.26
N MET A 329 2.34 12.64 -24.44
CA MET A 329 1.53 12.30 -23.27
C MET A 329 0.20 11.59 -23.60
N PRO A 330 -0.56 11.99 -24.65
CA PRO A 330 -1.71 11.23 -25.13
C PRO A 330 -1.37 9.79 -25.51
N LEU A 331 -0.17 9.50 -26.03
CA LEU A 331 0.26 8.14 -26.34
C LEU A 331 0.35 7.28 -25.06
N VAL A 332 0.91 7.81 -23.98
CA VAL A 332 0.98 7.11 -22.67
C VAL A 332 -0.42 6.76 -22.16
N ILE A 333 -1.36 7.69 -22.28
CA ILE A 333 -2.75 7.48 -21.87
C ILE A 333 -3.44 6.49 -22.81
N GLY A 334 -3.21 6.59 -24.12
CA GLY A 334 -3.74 5.67 -25.12
C GLY A 334 -3.29 4.23 -24.86
N VAL A 335 -2.00 4.02 -24.56
CA VAL A 335 -1.48 2.70 -24.16
C VAL A 335 -2.20 2.20 -22.90
N TYR A 336 -2.33 3.04 -21.87
CA TYR A 336 -3.05 2.66 -20.65
C TYR A 336 -4.51 2.29 -20.91
N LEU A 337 -5.25 3.13 -21.63
CA LEU A 337 -6.66 2.90 -21.95
C LEU A 337 -6.85 1.68 -22.85
N LEU A 338 -5.91 1.40 -23.76
CA LEU A 338 -5.90 0.18 -24.56
C LEU A 338 -5.75 -1.05 -23.68
N PHE A 339 -4.84 -1.03 -22.69
CA PHE A 339 -4.73 -2.11 -21.71
C PHE A 339 -5.99 -2.28 -20.86
N VAL A 340 -6.61 -1.19 -20.39
CA VAL A 340 -7.88 -1.24 -19.67
C VAL A 340 -8.99 -1.83 -20.55
N TYR A 341 -9.06 -1.40 -21.81
CA TYR A 341 -10.03 -1.89 -22.78
C TYR A 341 -9.83 -3.39 -23.09
N VAL A 342 -8.60 -3.85 -23.30
CA VAL A 342 -8.31 -5.27 -23.52
C VAL A 342 -8.60 -6.07 -22.25
N SER A 343 -8.25 -5.54 -21.08
CA SER A 343 -8.47 -6.18 -19.78
C SER A 343 -9.95 -6.43 -19.49
N GLN A 344 -10.89 -5.66 -20.05
CA GLN A 344 -12.31 -5.91 -19.85
C GLN A 344 -12.76 -7.26 -20.46
N TYR A 345 -12.08 -7.74 -21.50
CA TYR A 345 -12.40 -8.99 -22.18
C TYR A 345 -11.68 -10.19 -21.57
N THR A 346 -10.57 -9.95 -20.86
CA THR A 346 -9.75 -11.01 -20.25
C THR A 346 -9.96 -11.15 -18.75
N SER A 347 -10.49 -10.14 -18.07
CA SER A 347 -10.65 -10.16 -16.61
C SER A 347 -12.03 -10.66 -16.17
N TRP A 348 -12.05 -11.32 -15.01
CA TRP A 348 -13.27 -11.83 -14.38
C TRP A 348 -14.30 -10.74 -14.05
N ASP A 349 -13.83 -9.53 -13.72
CA ASP A 349 -14.71 -8.39 -13.35
C ASP A 349 -15.37 -7.71 -14.56
N GLY A 350 -15.00 -8.09 -15.79
CA GLY A 350 -15.57 -7.58 -17.03
C GLY A 350 -15.60 -6.04 -17.10
N LEU A 351 -16.79 -5.46 -17.27
CA LEU A 351 -17.00 -4.02 -17.40
C LEU A 351 -16.66 -3.22 -16.12
N LEU A 352 -16.57 -3.85 -14.94
CA LEU A 352 -16.21 -3.14 -13.70
C LEU A 352 -14.75 -2.65 -13.68
N THR A 353 -13.90 -3.18 -14.56
CA THR A 353 -12.51 -2.71 -14.77
C THR A 353 -12.43 -1.22 -15.11
N TRP A 354 -13.46 -0.65 -15.75
CA TRP A 354 -13.51 0.78 -16.09
C TRP A 354 -13.62 1.69 -14.87
N VAL A 355 -14.23 1.21 -13.78
CA VAL A 355 -14.35 1.95 -12.51
C VAL A 355 -13.20 1.62 -11.57
N GLN A 356 -12.75 0.36 -11.57
CA GLN A 356 -11.63 -0.13 -10.76
C GLN A 356 -10.27 0.24 -11.40
N GLN A 357 -9.97 1.54 -11.42
CA GLN A 357 -8.72 2.07 -11.97
C GLN A 357 -7.57 1.89 -10.97
N HIS A 358 -6.84 0.78 -11.05
CA HIS A 358 -5.77 0.41 -10.11
C HIS A 358 -4.58 1.39 -10.11
N ALA A 359 -4.41 2.18 -11.17
CA ALA A 359 -3.41 3.24 -11.20
C ALA A 359 -3.73 4.38 -10.22
N ILE A 360 -5.01 4.52 -9.82
CA ILE A 360 -5.52 5.73 -9.17
C ILE A 360 -6.32 5.43 -7.90
N LEU A 361 -7.14 4.38 -7.90
CA LEU A 361 -7.84 3.81 -6.74
C LEU A 361 -7.11 2.59 -6.19
N ILE A 362 -7.41 2.28 -4.93
CA ILE A 362 -7.08 1.03 -4.26
C ILE A 362 -7.84 -0.16 -4.89
N PRO A 363 -7.28 -1.38 -4.81
CA PRO A 363 -7.96 -2.57 -5.29
C PRO A 363 -9.21 -2.76 -4.45
N VAL A 364 -10.36 -2.90 -5.11
CA VAL A 364 -11.54 -3.42 -4.43
C VAL A 364 -11.21 -4.88 -4.10
N PRO A 365 -11.29 -5.33 -2.84
CA PRO A 365 -11.00 -6.71 -2.52
C PRO A 365 -11.92 -7.59 -3.35
N PHE A 366 -11.35 -8.64 -3.99
CA PHE A 366 -12.03 -9.56 -4.90
C PHE A 366 -13.05 -10.44 -4.15
N LEU A 367 -14.00 -9.83 -3.44
CA LEU A 367 -14.96 -10.51 -2.58
C LEU A 367 -16.04 -11.27 -3.37
N ASN A 368 -16.03 -11.19 -4.70
CA ASN A 368 -17.05 -11.77 -5.57
C ASN A 368 -16.56 -13.04 -6.30
N GLY A 369 -15.78 -13.87 -5.61
CA GLY A 369 -15.62 -15.28 -5.98
C GLY A 369 -16.72 -16.10 -5.31
N VAL A 370 -17.90 -16.15 -5.94
CA VAL A 370 -18.87 -17.23 -5.67
C VAL A 370 -18.37 -18.48 -6.38
#